data_AF-A0A1F5VMU6-F1
#
_entry.id   AF-A0A1F5VMU6-F1
#
_cell.length_a   1.000
_cell.length_b   1.000
_cell.length_c   1.000
_cell.angle_alpha   90.00
_cell.angle_beta   90.00
_cell.angle_gamma   90.00
#
_symmetry.space_group_name_H-M   'P 1'
#
loop_
_entity.id
_entity.type
_entity.pdbx_description
1 polymer ?
#
loop_
_entity_poly.entity_id
_entity_poly.type
_entity_poly.pdbx_seq_one_letter_code
_entity_poly.pdbx_strand_id
1 'polypeptide(L)'
;MTDKRRKKDIEQPKKDIEKRKRELLEAYKKKLDKIFDSATYDLTFDQREKLIDAEFDGDRCKVLEEHIESDPESVGNKEPDETSVCVCGRCATLCRDEEGDPKIVERMIKTKRGVVKIKKWGYYCSHCRKVFFPSGEKAGAIRRKL
;
A
#
# COMPACT_ATOMS: atom_id res chain seq x y z
N MET A 1 -14.18 -34.73 -13.89
CA MET A 1 -12.80 -34.22 -14.12
C MET A 1 -12.53 -32.82 -13.52
N THR A 2 -13.36 -32.32 -12.58
CA THR A 2 -13.32 -30.93 -12.08
C THR A 2 -12.64 -30.74 -10.72
N ASP A 3 -12.38 -31.82 -9.98
CA ASP A 3 -11.90 -31.77 -8.59
C ASP A 3 -10.38 -31.55 -8.46
N LYS A 4 -9.60 -32.08 -9.41
CA LYS A 4 -8.13 -31.96 -9.41
C LYS A 4 -7.62 -30.55 -9.74
N ARG A 5 -8.36 -29.77 -10.56
CA ARG A 5 -7.99 -28.38 -10.90
C ARG A 5 -8.19 -27.47 -9.68
N ARG A 6 -9.36 -27.53 -9.03
CA ARG A 6 -9.68 -26.75 -7.82
C ARG A 6 -8.71 -26.99 -6.66
N LYS A 7 -8.26 -28.23 -6.42
CA LYS A 7 -7.25 -28.52 -5.37
C LYS A 7 -5.88 -27.95 -5.72
N LYS A 8 -5.47 -28.01 -6.99
CA LYS A 8 -4.19 -27.48 -7.48
C LYS A 8 -4.13 -25.95 -7.37
N ASP A 9 -5.23 -25.28 -7.70
CA ASP A 9 -5.37 -23.82 -7.65
C ASP A 9 -5.41 -23.25 -6.21
N ILE A 10 -5.74 -24.07 -5.19
CA ILE A 10 -5.72 -23.69 -3.77
C ILE A 10 -4.38 -24.03 -3.09
N GLU A 11 -3.71 -25.10 -3.53
CA GLU A 11 -2.39 -25.49 -3.01
C GLU A 11 -1.26 -24.57 -3.49
N GLN A 12 -1.31 -24.08 -4.73
CA GLN A 12 -0.33 -23.13 -5.26
C GLN A 12 -0.23 -21.82 -4.46
N PRO A 13 -1.32 -21.07 -4.20
CA PRO A 13 -1.26 -19.84 -3.42
C PRO A 13 -0.79 -20.06 -1.97
N LYS A 14 -1.06 -21.24 -1.38
CA LYS A 14 -0.52 -21.59 -0.06
C LYS A 14 0.99 -21.81 -0.09
N LYS A 15 1.51 -22.50 -1.10
CA LYS A 15 2.95 -22.73 -1.28
C LYS A 15 3.69 -21.42 -1.57
N ASP A 16 3.09 -20.50 -2.31
CA ASP A 16 3.68 -19.19 -2.60
C ASP A 16 3.74 -18.30 -1.34
N ILE A 17 2.71 -18.34 -0.50
CA ILE A 17 2.71 -17.65 0.80
C ILE A 17 3.79 -18.22 1.73
N GLU A 18 3.91 -19.55 1.81
CA GLU A 18 4.94 -20.18 2.65
C GLU A 18 6.35 -19.88 2.17
N LYS A 19 6.57 -19.87 0.86
CA LYS A 19 7.86 -19.48 0.27
C LYS A 19 8.21 -18.04 0.65
N ARG A 20 7.28 -17.10 0.48
CA ARG A 20 7.49 -15.68 0.80
C ARG A 20 7.73 -15.46 2.30
N LYS A 21 7.00 -16.18 3.17
CA LYS A 21 7.26 -16.17 4.62
C LYS A 21 8.67 -16.65 4.95
N ARG A 22 9.13 -17.72 4.30
CA ARG A 22 10.47 -18.27 4.51
C ARG A 22 11.56 -17.27 4.09
N GLU A 23 11.40 -16.65 2.93
CA GLU A 23 12.33 -15.64 2.43
C GLU A 23 12.42 -14.43 3.38
N LEU A 24 11.27 -13.94 3.87
CA LEU A 24 11.22 -12.87 4.86
C LEU A 24 11.91 -13.25 6.18
N LEU A 25 11.64 -14.44 6.71
CA LEU A 25 12.27 -14.91 7.94
C LEU A 25 13.78 -15.05 7.79
N GLU A 26 14.26 -15.52 6.63
CA GLU A 26 15.68 -15.66 6.36
C GLU A 26 16.39 -14.31 6.28
N ALA A 27 15.76 -13.31 5.64
CA ALA A 27 16.24 -11.94 5.65
C ALA A 27 16.26 -11.34 7.07
N TYR A 28 15.22 -11.61 7.86
CA TYR A 28 15.11 -11.15 9.24
C TYR A 28 16.21 -11.71 10.14
N LYS A 29 16.51 -13.01 10.02
CA LYS A 29 17.59 -13.67 10.75
C LYS A 29 18.95 -13.03 10.46
N LYS A 30 19.27 -12.79 9.19
CA LYS A 30 20.53 -12.14 8.80
C LYS A 30 20.70 -10.75 9.41
N LYS A 31 19.61 -10.01 9.60
CA LYS A 31 19.63 -8.71 10.28
C LYS A 31 19.81 -8.86 11.78
N LEU A 32 19.13 -9.82 12.41
CA LEU A 32 19.34 -10.14 13.82
C LEU A 32 20.79 -10.56 14.08
N ASP A 33 21.38 -11.39 13.24
CA ASP A 33 22.77 -11.85 13.41
C ASP A 33 23.74 -10.65 13.45
N LYS A 34 23.49 -9.60 12.66
CA LYS A 34 24.28 -8.35 12.72
C LYS A 34 24.04 -7.54 14.00
N ILE A 35 22.78 -7.46 14.45
CA ILE A 35 22.39 -6.76 15.68
C ILE A 35 22.95 -7.44 16.93
N PHE A 36 23.15 -8.76 16.88
CA PHE A 36 23.66 -9.57 17.98
C PHE A 36 25.11 -10.03 17.75
N ASP A 37 25.81 -9.44 16.79
CA ASP A 37 27.23 -9.72 16.57
C ASP A 37 28.06 -9.25 17.77
N SER A 38 29.20 -9.89 17.96
CA SER A 38 30.23 -9.60 18.95
C SER A 38 30.56 -8.10 19.05
N ALA A 39 30.59 -7.38 17.92
CA ALA A 39 30.85 -5.93 17.88
C ALA A 39 29.77 -5.07 18.57
N THR A 40 28.59 -5.63 18.81
CA THR A 40 27.44 -4.94 19.41
C THR A 40 27.05 -5.51 20.77
N TYR A 41 27.87 -6.41 21.33
CA TYR A 41 27.53 -7.18 22.53
C TYR A 41 27.25 -6.29 23.76
N ASP A 42 28.04 -5.22 23.94
CA ASP A 42 27.99 -4.34 25.12
C ASP A 42 26.90 -3.25 25.06
N LEU A 43 25.98 -3.31 24.10
CA LEU A 43 24.86 -2.37 24.05
C LEU A 43 23.92 -2.55 25.24
N THR A 44 23.52 -1.43 25.85
CA THR A 44 22.42 -1.39 26.83
C THR A 44 21.10 -1.79 26.17
N PHE A 45 20.11 -2.14 26.99
CA PHE A 45 18.76 -2.48 26.52
C PHE A 45 18.20 -1.39 25.59
N ASP A 46 18.22 -0.12 26.01
CA ASP A 46 17.68 1.01 25.24
C ASP A 46 18.41 1.23 23.91
N GLN A 47 19.73 1.04 23.88
CA GLN A 47 20.51 1.16 22.65
C GLN A 47 20.20 0.03 21.67
N ARG A 48 20.03 -1.19 22.20
CA ARG A 48 19.67 -2.35 21.40
C ARG A 48 18.25 -2.24 20.85
N GLU A 49 17.30 -1.76 21.66
CA GLU A 49 15.93 -1.48 21.22
C GLU A 49 15.91 -0.47 20.06
N LYS A 50 16.63 0.66 20.18
CA LYS A 50 16.76 1.65 19.10
C LYS A 50 17.39 1.08 17.83
N LEU A 51 18.40 0.23 17.96
CA LEU A 51 19.05 -0.41 16.81
C LEU A 51 18.09 -1.37 16.09
N ILE A 52 17.35 -2.18 16.85
CA ILE A 52 16.31 -3.08 16.33
C ILE A 52 15.26 -2.26 15.58
N ASP A 53 14.74 -1.21 16.19
CA ASP A 53 13.72 -0.39 15.54
C ASP A 53 14.25 0.26 14.25
N ALA A 54 15.45 0.85 14.27
CA ALA A 54 16.05 1.46 13.08
C ALA A 54 16.27 0.45 11.94
N GLU A 55 16.70 -0.78 12.25
CA GLU A 55 17.02 -1.80 11.24
C GLU A 55 15.76 -2.43 10.62
N PHE A 56 14.65 -2.50 11.37
CA PHE A 56 13.42 -3.19 10.96
C PHE A 56 12.27 -2.27 10.56
N ASP A 57 12.25 -0.99 10.93
CA ASP A 57 11.13 -0.10 10.64
C ASP A 57 10.89 0.07 9.12
N GLY A 58 11.98 0.20 8.35
CA GLY A 58 11.90 0.28 6.89
C GLY A 58 11.35 -0.98 6.23
N ASP A 59 11.75 -2.18 6.70
CA ASP A 59 11.24 -3.44 6.16
C ASP A 59 9.77 -3.66 6.51
N ARG A 60 9.37 -3.30 7.74
CA ARG A 60 7.97 -3.33 8.18
C ARG A 60 7.13 -2.41 7.29
N CYS A 61 7.61 -1.19 7.00
CA CYS A 61 6.94 -0.26 6.09
C CYS A 61 6.76 -0.87 4.70
N LYS A 62 7.83 -1.45 4.11
CA LYS A 62 7.77 -2.08 2.78
C LYS A 62 6.75 -3.22 2.72
N VAL A 63 6.71 -4.10 3.72
CA VAL A 63 5.72 -5.21 3.74
C VAL A 63 4.29 -4.67 3.78
N LEU A 64 4.04 -3.59 4.52
CA LEU A 64 2.73 -2.95 4.57
C LEU A 64 2.40 -2.24 3.25
N GLU A 65 3.36 -1.56 2.62
CA GLU A 65 3.21 -0.93 1.31
C GLU A 65 2.88 -1.97 0.23
N GLU A 66 3.64 -3.07 0.15
CA GLU A 66 3.38 -4.19 -0.77
C GLU A 66 1.98 -4.81 -0.56
N HIS A 67 1.55 -4.92 0.70
CA HIS A 67 0.22 -5.45 1.02
C HIS A 67 -0.90 -4.47 0.64
N ILE A 68 -0.68 -3.17 0.82
CA ILE A 68 -1.60 -2.13 0.36
C ILE A 68 -1.68 -2.14 -1.17
N GLU A 69 -0.56 -2.27 -1.88
CA GLU A 69 -0.53 -2.33 -3.34
C GLU A 69 -1.27 -3.56 -3.89
N SER A 70 -1.21 -4.70 -3.20
CA SER A 70 -1.89 -5.93 -3.60
C SER A 70 -3.34 -6.06 -3.14
N ASP A 71 -3.81 -5.16 -2.27
CA ASP A 71 -5.17 -5.20 -1.73
C ASP A 71 -6.22 -4.82 -2.81
N PRO A 72 -7.15 -5.73 -3.16
CA PRO A 72 -8.19 -5.48 -4.15
C PRO A 72 -9.24 -4.44 -3.70
N GLU A 73 -9.28 -4.03 -2.43
CA GLU A 73 -10.05 -2.86 -1.97
C GLU A 73 -9.20 -1.57 -1.96
N SER A 74 -7.88 -1.71 -2.06
CA SER A 74 -6.99 -0.59 -2.39
C SER A 74 -7.19 -0.10 -3.84
N VAL A 75 -7.96 -0.86 -4.63
CA VAL A 75 -8.52 -0.59 -5.97
C VAL A 75 -9.26 0.75 -5.98
N GLY A 76 -8.43 1.76 -6.15
CA GLY A 76 -8.75 3.10 -6.65
C GLY A 76 -7.52 3.70 -7.31
N ASN A 77 -6.51 2.89 -7.64
CA ASN A 77 -5.21 3.34 -8.16
C ASN A 77 -4.92 2.83 -9.58
N LYS A 78 -5.95 2.40 -10.32
CA LYS A 78 -5.80 2.35 -11.78
C LYS A 78 -5.60 3.80 -12.22
N GLU A 79 -4.61 4.00 -13.07
CA GLU A 79 -4.44 5.30 -13.73
C GLU A 79 -5.80 5.69 -14.32
N PRO A 80 -6.37 6.82 -13.86
CA PRO A 80 -7.61 7.32 -14.41
C PRO A 80 -7.45 7.46 -15.93
N ASP A 81 -8.32 6.79 -16.70
CA ASP A 81 -8.31 6.95 -18.15
C ASP A 81 -8.61 8.41 -18.51
N GLU A 82 -8.21 8.85 -19.72
CA GLU A 82 -8.42 10.23 -20.17
C GLU A 82 -9.88 10.69 -20.03
N THR A 83 -10.83 9.74 -19.99
CA THR A 83 -12.28 9.96 -19.87
C THR A 83 -12.83 9.94 -18.45
N SER A 84 -12.02 9.66 -17.45
CA SER A 84 -12.47 9.43 -16.08
C SER A 84 -12.83 10.75 -15.38
N VAL A 85 -14.09 10.83 -14.94
CA VAL A 85 -14.62 11.91 -14.08
C VAL A 85 -14.94 11.35 -12.71
N CYS A 86 -14.72 12.10 -11.64
CA CYS A 86 -15.19 11.71 -10.30
C CYS A 86 -16.06 12.81 -9.67
N VAL A 87 -17.08 12.44 -8.89
CA VAL A 87 -17.94 13.40 -8.21
C VAL A 87 -17.39 13.70 -6.81
N CYS A 88 -17.23 14.98 -6.46
CA CYS A 88 -16.82 15.36 -5.11
C CYS A 88 -17.90 14.99 -4.08
N GLY A 89 -17.54 14.16 -3.09
CA GLY A 89 -18.47 13.76 -2.03
C GLY A 89 -18.95 14.90 -1.11
N ARG A 90 -18.38 16.11 -1.21
CA ARG A 90 -18.77 17.27 -0.38
C ARG A 90 -19.73 18.22 -1.09
N CYS A 91 -19.48 18.53 -2.36
CA CYS A 91 -20.26 19.53 -3.10
C CYS A 91 -20.94 18.97 -4.36
N ALA A 92 -20.87 17.65 -4.57
CA ALA A 92 -21.45 16.93 -5.71
C ALA A 92 -21.02 17.44 -7.09
N THR A 93 -19.94 18.24 -7.16
CA THR A 93 -19.40 18.75 -8.41
C THR A 93 -18.63 17.65 -9.13
N LEU A 94 -18.85 17.54 -10.44
CA LEU A 94 -18.02 16.73 -11.34
C LEU A 94 -16.60 17.32 -11.34
N CYS A 95 -15.65 16.51 -10.88
CA CYS A 95 -14.25 16.85 -10.78
C CYS A 95 -13.50 16.12 -11.90
N ARG A 96 -13.05 16.93 -12.85
CA ARG A 96 -12.13 16.59 -13.94
C ARG A 96 -11.60 17.83 -14.65
N ASP A 97 -12.36 18.92 -14.67
CA ASP A 97 -12.30 19.84 -15.82
C ASP A 97 -11.26 21.00 -15.74
N GLU A 98 -10.71 21.26 -16.94
CA GLU A 98 -9.90 22.34 -17.54
C GLU A 98 -8.46 22.65 -17.06
N GLU A 99 -8.07 22.41 -15.81
CA GLU A 99 -6.64 22.53 -15.39
C GLU A 99 -6.18 21.41 -14.42
N GLY A 100 -7.06 20.46 -14.14
CA GLY A 100 -7.01 19.58 -12.96
C GLY A 100 -6.94 18.10 -13.29
N ASP A 101 -5.90 17.70 -14.03
CA ASP A 101 -5.59 16.29 -14.25
C ASP A 101 -5.48 15.54 -12.93
N PRO A 102 -5.96 14.28 -12.86
CA PRO A 102 -5.64 13.42 -11.73
C PRO A 102 -4.12 13.37 -11.57
N LYS A 103 -3.63 13.63 -10.35
CA LYS A 103 -2.20 13.60 -10.05
C LYS A 103 -1.90 12.51 -9.03
N ILE A 104 -0.69 11.97 -9.09
CA ILE A 104 -0.17 11.12 -8.02
C ILE A 104 0.04 12.02 -6.79
N VAL A 105 -0.80 11.86 -5.78
CA VAL A 105 -0.72 12.58 -4.51
C VAL A 105 -0.25 11.63 -3.41
N GLU A 106 0.71 12.09 -2.61
CA GLU A 106 1.18 11.36 -1.44
C GLU A 106 0.18 11.53 -0.28
N ARG A 107 -0.40 10.42 0.19
CA ARG A 107 -1.19 10.35 1.42
C ARG A 107 -0.36 9.72 2.52
N MET A 108 -0.30 10.40 3.66
CA MET A 108 0.23 9.85 4.89
C MET A 108 -0.86 9.08 5.64
N ILE A 109 -0.68 7.78 5.84
CA ILE A 109 -1.52 6.98 6.73
C ILE A 109 -0.79 6.84 8.07
N LYS A 110 -1.37 7.42 9.12
CA LYS A 110 -0.92 7.18 10.50
C LYS A 110 -1.36 5.80 10.93
N THR A 111 -0.40 4.92 11.16
CA THR A 111 -0.62 3.62 11.81
C THR A 111 -0.16 3.69 13.26
N LYS A 112 -0.50 2.68 14.08
CA LYS A 112 0.00 2.59 15.47
C LYS A 112 1.53 2.54 15.58
N ARG A 113 2.24 2.26 14.48
CA ARG A 113 3.70 2.02 14.45
C ARG A 113 4.48 3.09 13.70
N GLY A 114 3.81 3.99 12.98
CA GLY A 114 4.50 4.98 12.16
C GLY A 114 3.61 5.55 11.06
N VAL A 115 4.16 6.49 10.31
CA VAL A 115 3.49 7.12 9.18
C VAL A 115 3.93 6.44 7.89
N VAL A 116 3.00 5.79 7.21
CA VAL A 116 3.25 5.20 5.88
C VAL A 116 2.87 6.22 4.81
N LYS A 117 3.76 6.44 3.84
CA LYS A 117 3.48 7.33 2.70
C LYS A 117 3.00 6.48 1.54
N ILE A 118 1.80 6.79 1.03
CA ILE A 118 1.19 6.06 -0.08
C ILE A 118 0.99 7.02 -1.22
N LYS A 119 1.47 6.66 -2.41
CA LYS A 119 1.23 7.40 -3.65
C LYS A 119 -0.06 6.91 -4.29
N LYS A 120 -1.08 7.78 -4.37
CA LYS A 120 -2.36 7.45 -5.04
C LYS A 120 -2.81 8.53 -6.01
N TRP A 121 -3.51 8.14 -7.07
CA TRP A 121 -4.18 9.09 -7.96
C TRP A 121 -5.30 9.79 -7.20
N GLY A 122 -5.22 11.12 -7.11
CA GLY A 122 -6.20 11.97 -6.44
C GLY A 122 -6.92 12.87 -7.42
N TYR A 123 -8.21 13.13 -7.15
CA TYR A 123 -9.00 14.10 -7.89
C TYR A 123 -9.02 15.42 -7.12
N TYR A 124 -8.87 16.53 -7.83
CA TYR A 124 -8.96 17.86 -7.23
C TYR A 124 -10.33 18.48 -7.51
N CYS A 125 -10.99 18.97 -6.46
CA CYS A 125 -12.22 19.73 -6.60
C CYS A 125 -11.91 21.23 -6.56
N SER A 126 -12.13 21.96 -7.65
CA SER A 126 -11.91 23.40 -7.73
C SER A 126 -12.80 24.20 -6.78
N HIS A 127 -14.04 23.76 -6.55
CA HIS A 127 -14.96 24.39 -5.59
C HIS A 127 -14.57 24.16 -4.13
N CYS A 128 -14.22 22.93 -3.77
CA CYS A 128 -13.81 22.62 -2.39
C CYS A 128 -12.34 22.96 -2.10
N ARG A 129 -11.54 23.22 -3.15
CA ARG A 129 -10.08 23.36 -3.12
C ARG A 129 -9.39 22.24 -2.34
N LYS A 130 -9.85 21.00 -2.54
CA LYS A 130 -9.39 19.81 -1.81
C LYS A 130 -9.16 18.66 -2.77
N VAL A 131 -8.11 17.90 -2.49
CA VAL A 131 -7.87 16.59 -3.10
C VAL A 131 -8.70 15.55 -2.37
N PHE A 132 -9.33 14.66 -3.11
CA PHE A 132 -10.04 13.51 -2.58
C PHE A 132 -9.73 12.25 -3.39
N PHE A 133 -9.96 11.10 -2.76
CA PHE A 133 -9.63 9.79 -3.31
C PHE A 133 -10.92 8.95 -3.31
N PRO A 134 -11.49 8.60 -4.47
CA PRO A 134 -12.65 7.73 -4.51
C PRO A 134 -12.31 6.35 -3.95
N SER A 135 -13.19 5.80 -3.13
CA SER A 135 -13.04 4.47 -2.51
C SER A 135 -14.01 3.46 -3.14
N GLY A 136 -13.49 2.49 -3.89
CA GLY A 136 -14.23 1.34 -4.43
C GLY A 136 -14.69 1.48 -5.89
N GLU A 137 -15.01 0.36 -6.53
CA GLU A 137 -15.43 0.26 -7.95
C GLU A 137 -16.68 1.09 -8.29
N LYS A 138 -17.48 1.49 -7.29
CA LYS A 138 -18.71 2.27 -7.45
C LYS A 138 -18.57 3.74 -7.04
N ALA A 139 -17.40 4.18 -6.58
CA ALA A 139 -17.20 5.56 -6.16
C ALA A 139 -16.91 6.48 -7.36
N GLY A 140 -17.97 6.76 -8.12
CA GLY A 140 -18.09 7.99 -8.88
C GLY A 140 -17.28 8.11 -10.17
N ALA A 141 -16.46 7.13 -10.55
CA ALA A 141 -15.82 7.09 -11.87
C ALA A 141 -16.88 6.82 -12.96
N ILE A 142 -17.54 7.88 -13.43
CA ILE A 142 -18.54 7.76 -14.50
C ILE A 142 -17.79 7.73 -15.83
N ARG A 143 -17.85 6.60 -16.55
CA ARG A 143 -17.36 6.57 -17.93
C ARG A 143 -18.32 7.36 -18.81
N ARG A 144 -17.85 8.41 -19.49
CA ARG A 144 -18.61 9.00 -20.61
C ARG A 144 -18.77 7.90 -21.68
N LYS A 145 -20.00 7.50 -21.98
CA LYS A 145 -20.26 6.70 -23.18
C LYS A 145 -20.02 7.63 -24.38
N LEU A 146 -19.05 7.27 -25.22
CA LEU A 146 -18.89 7.82 -26.56
C LEU A 146 -20.09 7.43 -27.43
#